data_AF-A0A381P9K5-F1
#
_entry.id   AF-A0A381P9K5-F1
#
_cell.length_a   1.000
_cell.length_b   1.000
_cell.length_c   1.000
_cell.angle_alpha   90.00
_cell.angle_beta   90.00
_cell.angle_gamma   90.00
#
_symmetry.space_group_name_H-M   'P 1'
#
loop_
_entity.id
_entity.type
_entity.pdbx_description
1 polymer ?
#
loop_
_entity_poly.entity_id
_entity_poly.type
_entity_poly.pdbx_seq_one_letter_code
_entity_poly.pdbx_strand_id
1 'polypeptide(L)'
;IGKSVEELQWDLDFLLQLWGAIESAAADKSAPFLVYQESNLIVRAIRDYLRSDIQEIVIDQQEVFDRASRFMQQVMPHNIIRLKHYQDTVPLFSRFQIEHQIESAYSRKVTLTSGGSLVIDHTEALVSIDVNSARATKGSDIEETALQTNLEAVDELARQLRIRDLGGLIVIDLIDMTSSQNKKMVEARLHDAVKNDRARIQLGHISRFGLLEMSRQRLRSSISESNYESCVLCKGTGQIRNVTSSALSLLRILEEEALKENTEAIVAELPLDTATFLLNEKRHEVSQIENRLGTRIVILPSANLQGPQLNIRRLRSDDIDEMGYQASHELKSDHPSSDSLEQYPLEKKSPEAAVKLEQLSSEPPPAASPTGPKAPAAPSTIGFFAKVRNLFSKTAVVVDEKSDKTERPKRHTQNRRRHGGQHRGGSNRRSQPNRNNAQKNQKSTDSGSPREGQNRQARGNAQPNRNRRPRNSRKTTDQRNRQPASQNTSSRTATSQKSSTATDQKRRTEQASQTGTEG
;
A
#
# COMPACT_ATOMS: atom_id res chain seq x y z
N ILE A 1 -8.99 20.79 14.00
CA ILE A 1 -9.44 19.43 14.40
C ILE A 1 -10.96 19.27 14.25
N GLY A 2 -11.76 20.35 14.23
CA GLY A 2 -13.17 20.26 13.83
C GLY A 2 -14.10 19.51 14.80
N LYS A 3 -13.58 19.11 15.97
CA LYS A 3 -14.32 18.49 17.07
C LYS A 3 -14.70 19.53 18.12
N SER A 4 -15.81 19.30 18.81
CA SER A 4 -16.27 20.17 19.90
C SER A 4 -15.41 19.99 21.16
N VAL A 5 -15.46 20.96 22.09
CA VAL A 5 -14.75 20.85 23.38
C VAL A 5 -15.29 19.67 24.20
N GLU A 6 -16.59 19.43 24.14
CA GLU A 6 -17.26 18.33 24.83
C GLU A 6 -16.77 16.96 24.33
N GLU A 7 -16.63 16.79 23.00
CA GLU A 7 -16.10 15.55 22.41
C GLU A 7 -14.65 15.29 22.82
N LEU A 8 -13.83 16.34 22.92
CA LEU A 8 -12.44 16.22 23.38
C LEU A 8 -12.36 15.87 24.86
N GLN A 9 -13.28 16.39 25.68
CA GLN A 9 -13.35 16.06 27.10
C GLN A 9 -13.73 14.59 27.31
N TRP A 10 -14.71 14.08 26.57
CA TRP A 10 -15.15 12.68 26.67
C TRP A 10 -14.06 11.70 26.24
N ASP A 11 -13.31 12.03 25.19
CA ASP A 11 -12.16 11.23 24.77
C ASP A 11 -11.05 11.24 25.84
N LEU A 12 -10.77 12.40 26.44
CA LEU A 12 -9.81 12.51 27.55
C LEU A 12 -10.24 11.70 28.78
N ASP A 13 -11.51 11.81 29.19
CA ASP A 13 -12.05 11.10 30.35
C ASP A 13 -11.96 9.58 30.14
N PHE A 14 -12.27 9.10 28.92
CA PHE A 14 -12.09 7.70 28.55
C PHE A 14 -10.61 7.26 28.64
N LEU A 15 -9.68 8.07 28.13
CA LEU A 15 -8.25 7.77 28.18
C LEU A 15 -7.74 7.72 29.63
N LEU A 16 -8.22 8.61 30.51
CA LEU A 16 -7.88 8.60 31.93
C LEU A 16 -8.43 7.36 32.66
N GLN A 17 -9.65 6.93 32.33
CA GLN A 17 -10.23 5.69 32.86
C GLN A 17 -9.44 4.46 32.42
N LEU A 18 -9.10 4.39 31.13
CA LEU A 18 -8.26 3.32 30.58
C LEU A 18 -6.89 3.30 31.27
N TRP A 19 -6.28 4.46 31.47
CA TRP A 19 -5.01 4.59 32.18
C TRP A 19 -5.10 4.08 33.63
N GLY A 20 -6.16 4.45 34.36
CA GLY A 20 -6.37 3.97 35.73
C GLY A 20 -6.52 2.44 35.81
N ALA A 21 -7.20 1.82 34.85
CA ALA A 21 -7.31 0.36 34.80
C ALA A 21 -5.97 -0.31 34.44
N ILE A 22 -5.16 0.31 33.57
CA ILE A 22 -3.80 -0.14 33.26
C ILE A 22 -2.93 -0.10 34.51
N GLU A 23 -2.97 0.98 35.29
CA GLU A 23 -2.21 1.11 36.54
C GLU A 23 -2.63 0.05 37.57
N SER A 24 -3.94 -0.17 37.76
CA SER A 24 -4.44 -1.21 38.68
C SER A 24 -3.99 -2.60 38.25
N ALA A 25 -4.18 -2.96 36.98
CA ALA A 25 -3.80 -4.27 36.47
C ALA A 25 -2.28 -4.52 36.51
N ALA A 26 -1.48 -3.47 36.35
CA ALA A 26 -0.02 -3.52 36.49
C ALA A 26 0.42 -3.75 37.95
N ALA A 27 -0.31 -3.21 38.92
CA ALA A 27 -0.04 -3.43 40.35
C ALA A 27 -0.46 -4.83 40.82
N ASP A 28 -1.55 -5.38 40.24
CA ASP A 28 -2.16 -6.62 40.70
C ASP A 28 -1.44 -7.89 40.22
N LYS A 29 -0.71 -7.84 39.09
CA LYS A 29 -0.06 -9.02 38.48
C LYS A 29 1.46 -8.85 38.33
N SER A 30 2.21 -9.93 38.57
CA SER A 30 3.66 -9.98 38.33
C SER A 30 4.00 -10.19 36.85
N ALA A 31 5.00 -9.47 36.34
CA ALA A 31 5.49 -9.58 34.96
C ALA A 31 6.15 -10.94 34.63
N PRO A 32 6.17 -11.39 33.35
CA PRO A 32 5.60 -10.75 32.16
C PRO A 32 4.16 -11.22 31.86
N PHE A 33 3.26 -10.28 31.56
CA PHE A 33 1.89 -10.57 31.09
C PHE A 33 1.40 -9.45 30.15
N LEU A 34 0.36 -9.74 29.35
CA LEU A 34 -0.26 -8.73 28.49
C LEU A 34 -1.17 -7.82 29.34
N VAL A 35 -0.78 -6.55 29.51
CA VAL A 35 -1.54 -5.58 30.31
C VAL A 35 -2.77 -5.10 29.55
N TYR A 36 -2.56 -4.60 28.34
CA TYR A 36 -3.59 -4.02 27.48
C TYR A 36 -3.37 -4.45 26.04
N GLN A 37 -4.47 -4.80 25.35
CA GLN A 37 -4.44 -5.19 23.95
C GLN A 37 -5.26 -4.21 23.11
N GLU A 38 -4.59 -3.32 22.38
CA GLU A 38 -5.24 -2.37 21.46
C GLU A 38 -5.70 -3.04 20.15
N SER A 39 -6.18 -4.28 20.19
CA SER A 39 -6.50 -5.09 19.01
C SER A 39 -7.99 -5.12 18.65
N ASN A 40 -8.86 -4.43 19.39
CA ASN A 40 -10.27 -4.43 19.03
C ASN A 40 -10.47 -3.56 17.78
N LEU A 41 -10.52 -4.22 16.61
CA LEU A 41 -10.72 -3.61 15.30
C LEU A 41 -11.94 -2.69 15.28
N ILE A 42 -13.00 -3.04 16.01
CA ILE A 42 -14.27 -2.30 16.06
C ILE A 42 -14.06 -0.94 16.71
N VAL A 43 -13.48 -0.92 17.91
CA VAL A 43 -13.19 0.32 18.67
C VAL A 43 -12.30 1.23 17.84
N ARG A 44 -11.26 0.65 17.23
CA ARG A 44 -10.34 1.37 16.37
C ARG A 44 -11.05 1.90 15.11
N ALA A 45 -11.92 1.12 14.48
CA ALA A 45 -12.66 1.53 13.29
C ALA A 45 -13.61 2.69 13.59
N ILE A 46 -14.35 2.62 14.71
CA ILE A 46 -15.24 3.70 15.14
C ILE A 46 -14.42 4.97 15.43
N ARG A 47 -13.35 4.87 16.24
CA ARG A 47 -12.48 6.02 16.56
C ARG A 47 -11.88 6.69 15.31
N ASP A 48 -11.40 5.86 14.38
CA ASP A 48 -10.60 6.31 13.25
C ASP A 48 -11.44 6.76 12.04
N TYR A 49 -12.61 6.14 11.81
CA TYR A 49 -13.43 6.36 10.61
C TYR A 49 -14.78 7.03 10.89
N LEU A 50 -15.27 7.05 12.13
CA LEU A 50 -16.57 7.70 12.42
C LEU A 50 -16.48 9.21 12.21
N ARG A 51 -17.08 9.67 11.12
CA ARG A 51 -17.21 11.06 10.74
C ARG A 51 -18.67 11.49 10.75
N SER A 52 -18.92 12.79 10.80
CA SER A 52 -20.27 13.35 10.90
C SER A 52 -21.17 13.02 9.70
N ASP A 53 -20.58 12.77 8.52
CA ASP A 53 -21.23 12.37 7.27
C ASP A 53 -21.67 10.90 7.22
N ILE A 54 -21.19 10.05 8.14
CA ILE A 54 -21.60 8.65 8.22
C ILE A 54 -22.98 8.54 8.84
N GLN A 55 -23.94 8.01 8.10
CA GLN A 55 -25.34 7.94 8.55
C GLN A 55 -25.59 6.73 9.46
N GLU A 56 -25.02 5.57 9.12
CA GLU A 56 -25.31 4.30 9.77
C GLU A 56 -24.03 3.46 9.94
N ILE A 57 -23.93 2.74 11.06
CA ILE A 57 -22.92 1.73 11.36
C ILE A 57 -23.66 0.41 11.51
N VAL A 58 -23.44 -0.52 10.59
CA VAL A 58 -24.18 -1.78 10.52
C VAL A 58 -23.27 -2.93 10.92
N ILE A 59 -23.71 -3.74 11.89
CA ILE A 59 -22.97 -4.90 12.40
C ILE A 59 -23.86 -6.13 12.35
N ASP A 60 -23.37 -7.22 11.77
CA ASP A 60 -24.09 -8.49 11.58
C ASP A 60 -23.93 -9.51 12.72
N GLN A 61 -22.88 -9.38 13.53
CA GLN A 61 -22.66 -10.23 14.70
C GLN A 61 -23.14 -9.57 16.00
N GLN A 62 -24.02 -10.27 16.73
CA GLN A 62 -24.59 -9.80 17.99
C GLN A 62 -23.51 -9.44 19.04
N GLU A 63 -22.53 -10.31 19.24
CA GLU A 63 -21.45 -10.07 20.21
C GLU A 63 -20.58 -8.84 19.87
N VAL A 64 -20.42 -8.56 18.58
CA VAL A 64 -19.68 -7.39 18.07
C VAL A 64 -20.54 -6.13 18.26
N PHE A 65 -21.85 -6.21 17.98
CA PHE A 65 -22.79 -5.12 18.17
C PHE A 65 -22.89 -4.70 19.63
N ASP A 66 -23.03 -5.65 20.56
CA ASP A 66 -23.13 -5.34 21.99
C ASP A 66 -21.86 -4.67 22.52
N ARG A 67 -20.68 -5.09 22.02
CA ARG A 67 -19.39 -4.46 22.33
C ARG A 67 -19.31 -3.05 21.76
N ALA A 68 -19.69 -2.85 20.50
CA ALA A 68 -19.71 -1.53 19.87
C ALA A 68 -20.67 -0.56 20.58
N SER A 69 -21.84 -1.06 20.98
CA SER A 69 -22.87 -0.29 21.69
C SER A 69 -22.36 0.23 23.03
N ARG A 70 -21.75 -0.63 23.86
CA ARG A 70 -21.14 -0.22 25.14
C ARG A 70 -20.06 0.85 24.93
N PHE A 71 -19.17 0.66 23.96
CA PHE A 71 -18.12 1.62 23.65
C PHE A 71 -18.70 2.98 23.19
N MET A 72 -19.67 2.97 22.29
CA MET A 72 -20.32 4.20 21.82
C MET A 72 -21.10 4.91 22.93
N GLN A 73 -21.73 4.19 23.86
CA GLN A 73 -22.40 4.79 25.02
C GLN A 73 -21.44 5.55 25.93
N GLN A 74 -20.21 5.07 26.06
CA GLN A 74 -19.19 5.67 26.93
C GLN A 74 -18.48 6.85 26.26
N VAL A 75 -18.10 6.71 24.98
CA VAL A 75 -17.23 7.69 24.30
C VAL A 75 -18.00 8.66 23.40
N MET A 76 -19.12 8.23 22.80
CA MET A 76 -19.88 9.02 21.82
C MET A 76 -21.41 8.76 21.85
N PRO A 77 -22.11 8.92 23.00
CA PRO A 77 -23.53 8.56 23.13
C PRO A 77 -24.46 9.29 22.16
N HIS A 78 -24.12 10.47 21.66
CA HIS A 78 -24.91 11.15 20.62
C HIS A 78 -24.95 10.40 19.28
N ASN A 79 -23.94 9.59 18.99
CA ASN A 79 -23.85 8.84 17.73
C ASN A 79 -24.41 7.42 17.84
N ILE A 80 -24.89 6.99 19.01
CA ILE A 80 -25.39 5.62 19.21
C ILE A 80 -26.59 5.29 18.32
N ILE A 81 -27.40 6.30 17.98
CA ILE A 81 -28.59 6.16 17.11
C ILE A 81 -28.19 5.66 15.71
N ARG A 82 -26.93 5.88 15.30
CA ARG A 82 -26.40 5.43 14.02
C ARG A 82 -26.03 3.94 14.03
N LEU A 83 -25.86 3.32 15.20
CA LEU A 83 -25.48 1.92 15.34
C LEU A 83 -26.70 1.01 15.17
N LYS A 84 -26.65 0.10 14.19
CA LYS A 84 -27.73 -0.83 13.85
C LYS A 84 -27.21 -2.27 13.79
N HIS A 85 -28.01 -3.18 14.33
CA HIS A 85 -27.75 -4.62 14.22
C HIS A 85 -28.42 -5.18 12.96
N TYR A 86 -27.68 -5.96 12.20
CA TYR A 86 -28.12 -6.57 10.95
C TYR A 86 -28.56 -8.01 11.19
N GLN A 87 -29.81 -8.33 10.83
CA GLN A 87 -30.44 -9.63 11.12
C GLN A 87 -30.96 -10.34 9.87
N ASP A 88 -30.70 -9.78 8.68
CA ASP A 88 -31.20 -10.36 7.44
C ASP A 88 -30.39 -11.60 7.04
N THR A 89 -31.03 -12.50 6.29
CA THR A 89 -30.42 -13.78 5.86
C THR A 89 -29.33 -13.61 4.80
N VAL A 90 -29.41 -12.55 3.99
CA VAL A 90 -28.40 -12.25 2.97
C VAL A 90 -27.15 -11.68 3.66
N PRO A 91 -25.92 -12.11 3.34
CA PRO A 91 -24.71 -11.55 3.94
C PRO A 91 -24.63 -10.02 3.78
N LEU A 92 -24.16 -9.34 4.82
CA LEU A 92 -24.14 -7.88 4.92
C LEU A 92 -23.51 -7.22 3.69
N PHE A 93 -22.29 -7.64 3.32
CA PHE A 93 -21.56 -7.05 2.19
C PHE A 93 -22.18 -7.36 0.83
N SER A 94 -22.82 -8.52 0.69
CA SER A 94 -23.58 -8.88 -0.52
C SER A 94 -24.81 -8.01 -0.68
N ARG A 95 -25.55 -7.72 0.41
CA ARG A 95 -26.70 -6.81 0.36
C ARG A 95 -26.32 -5.41 -0.12
N PHE A 96 -25.18 -4.89 0.35
CA PHE A 96 -24.66 -3.59 -0.06
C PHE A 96 -23.83 -3.61 -1.36
N GLN A 97 -23.68 -4.78 -2.00
CA GLN A 97 -22.96 -4.97 -3.27
C GLN A 97 -21.49 -4.47 -3.23
N ILE A 98 -20.83 -4.62 -2.08
CA ILE A 98 -19.44 -4.20 -1.91
C ILE A 98 -18.42 -5.35 -2.00
N GLU A 99 -18.88 -6.60 -2.04
CA GLU A 99 -18.01 -7.80 -2.10
C GLU A 99 -17.01 -7.74 -3.26
N HIS A 100 -17.48 -7.42 -4.47
CA HIS A 100 -16.62 -7.26 -5.64
C HIS A 100 -15.58 -6.14 -5.46
N GLN A 101 -15.90 -5.09 -4.72
CA GLN A 101 -14.94 -4.02 -4.44
C GLN A 101 -13.87 -4.45 -3.45
N ILE A 102 -14.21 -5.33 -2.50
CA ILE A 102 -13.25 -5.93 -1.57
C ILE A 102 -12.31 -6.86 -2.35
N GLU A 103 -12.84 -7.73 -3.20
CA GLU A 103 -12.05 -8.60 -4.09
C GLU A 103 -11.13 -7.80 -5.03
N SER A 104 -11.58 -6.65 -5.50
CA SER A 104 -10.75 -5.76 -6.31
C SER A 104 -9.51 -5.23 -5.58
N ALA A 105 -9.49 -5.23 -4.25
CA ALA A 105 -8.33 -4.83 -3.44
C ALA A 105 -7.22 -5.88 -3.46
N TYR A 106 -7.57 -7.16 -3.61
CA TYR A 106 -6.63 -8.27 -3.73
C TYR A 106 -6.12 -8.45 -5.16
N SER A 107 -6.85 -7.95 -6.13
CA SER A 107 -6.52 -8.08 -7.55
C SER A 107 -5.28 -7.25 -7.93
N ARG A 108 -4.38 -7.82 -8.74
CA ARG A 108 -3.24 -7.07 -9.32
C ARG A 108 -3.71 -5.94 -10.26
N LYS A 109 -4.80 -6.17 -10.98
CA LYS A 109 -5.37 -5.25 -11.97
C LYS A 109 -6.72 -4.72 -11.49
N VAL A 110 -6.94 -3.42 -11.61
CA VAL A 110 -8.20 -2.74 -11.26
C VAL A 110 -8.75 -2.05 -12.50
N THR A 111 -10.02 -2.29 -12.83
CA THR A 111 -10.69 -1.67 -13.99
C THR A 111 -11.21 -0.28 -13.65
N LEU A 112 -10.99 0.67 -14.57
CA LEU A 112 -11.54 2.02 -14.50
C LEU A 112 -12.93 2.07 -15.15
N THR A 113 -13.71 3.09 -14.81
CA THR A 113 -15.08 3.29 -15.31
C THR A 113 -15.15 3.35 -16.83
N SER A 114 -14.20 4.05 -17.47
CA SER A 114 -14.13 4.16 -18.93
C SER A 114 -13.45 2.96 -19.62
N GLY A 115 -13.19 1.87 -18.91
CA GLY A 115 -12.62 0.63 -19.45
C GLY A 115 -11.08 0.58 -19.49
N GLY A 116 -10.41 1.62 -19.00
CA GLY A 116 -8.97 1.56 -18.70
C GLY A 116 -8.68 0.67 -17.49
N SER A 117 -7.41 0.61 -17.06
CA SER A 117 -7.05 -0.17 -15.88
C SER A 117 -5.77 0.30 -15.21
N LEU A 118 -5.73 0.16 -13.88
CA LEU A 118 -4.53 0.26 -13.07
C LEU A 118 -3.91 -1.12 -12.89
N VAL A 119 -2.59 -1.23 -13.01
CA VAL A 119 -1.83 -2.42 -12.63
C VAL A 119 -0.94 -2.04 -11.45
N ILE A 120 -1.06 -2.75 -10.33
CA ILE A 120 -0.35 -2.44 -9.09
C ILE A 120 0.64 -3.55 -8.80
N ASP A 121 1.93 -3.23 -8.84
CA ASP A 121 3.04 -4.14 -8.61
C ASP A 121 3.83 -3.74 -7.36
N HIS A 122 4.05 -4.72 -6.48
CA HIS A 122 4.84 -4.53 -5.27
C HIS A 122 6.28 -4.96 -5.55
N THR A 123 7.23 -4.11 -5.20
CA THR A 123 8.66 -4.42 -5.27
C THR A 123 9.26 -4.37 -3.87
N GLU A 124 10.56 -4.64 -3.75
CA GLU A 124 11.28 -4.60 -2.47
C GLU A 124 11.22 -3.21 -1.79
N ALA A 125 11.39 -2.14 -2.57
CA ALA A 125 11.56 -0.78 -2.03
C ALA A 125 10.37 0.15 -2.29
N LEU A 126 9.58 -0.12 -3.32
CA LEU A 126 8.50 0.76 -3.77
C LEU A 126 7.31 -0.01 -4.34
N VAL A 127 6.18 0.68 -4.47
CA VAL A 127 5.01 0.19 -5.22
C VAL A 127 4.98 0.90 -6.57
N SER A 128 4.99 0.14 -7.65
CA SER A 128 4.85 0.67 -9.01
C SER A 128 3.42 0.51 -9.50
N ILE A 129 2.87 1.57 -10.08
CA ILE A 129 1.51 1.59 -10.64
C ILE A 129 1.61 1.97 -12.11
N ASP A 130 0.99 1.17 -12.98
CA ASP A 130 0.91 1.42 -14.41
C ASP A 130 -0.54 1.69 -14.85
N VAL A 131 -0.74 2.72 -15.67
CA VAL A 131 -2.07 3.15 -16.16
C VAL A 131 -2.23 2.79 -17.63
N ASN A 132 -3.18 1.89 -17.89
CA ASN A 132 -3.53 1.45 -19.24
C ASN A 132 -4.86 2.06 -19.67
N SER A 133 -4.94 2.59 -20.90
CA SER A 133 -6.20 3.03 -21.50
C SER A 133 -7.05 1.87 -22.01
N ALA A 134 -8.34 2.12 -22.17
CA ALA A 134 -9.25 1.19 -22.83
C ALA A 134 -8.83 0.99 -24.30
N ARG A 135 -9.05 -0.22 -24.84
CA ARG A 135 -8.75 -0.52 -26.25
C ARG A 135 -9.59 0.40 -27.15
N ALA A 136 -8.92 1.36 -27.78
CA ALA A 136 -9.51 2.54 -28.42
C ALA A 136 -10.73 2.25 -29.32
N THR A 137 -11.88 2.82 -28.96
CA THR A 137 -13.01 3.01 -29.86
C THR A 137 -12.76 4.23 -30.75
N LYS A 138 -12.24 3.99 -31.96
CA LYS A 138 -12.41 4.81 -33.17
C LYS A 138 -12.41 6.36 -33.00
N GLY A 139 -11.24 6.99 -33.06
CA GLY A 139 -11.08 8.33 -33.64
C GLY A 139 -11.33 9.56 -32.76
N SER A 140 -11.51 9.43 -31.44
CA SER A 140 -11.44 10.57 -30.52
C SER A 140 -10.00 11.06 -30.34
N ASP A 141 -9.84 12.32 -29.89
CA ASP A 141 -8.54 12.91 -29.59
C ASP A 141 -7.79 12.03 -28.56
N ILE A 142 -6.60 11.57 -28.94
CA ILE A 142 -5.77 10.67 -28.13
C ILE A 142 -5.35 11.37 -26.83
N GLU A 143 -5.09 12.68 -26.91
CA GLU A 143 -4.71 13.49 -25.75
C GLU A 143 -5.87 13.65 -24.75
N GLU A 144 -7.10 13.83 -25.23
CA GLU A 144 -8.28 13.91 -24.37
C GLU A 144 -8.54 12.57 -23.68
N THR A 145 -8.38 11.47 -24.41
CA THR A 145 -8.53 10.11 -23.87
C THR A 145 -7.47 9.82 -22.80
N ALA A 146 -6.22 10.24 -23.03
CA ALA A 146 -5.12 10.11 -22.07
C ALA A 146 -5.40 10.93 -20.80
N LEU A 147 -5.81 12.19 -20.94
CA LEU A 147 -6.18 13.04 -19.81
C LEU A 147 -7.32 12.42 -19.00
N GLN A 148 -8.41 12.03 -19.65
CA GLN A 148 -9.58 11.46 -18.97
C GLN A 148 -9.24 10.16 -18.24
N THR A 149 -8.48 9.27 -18.89
CA THR A 149 -8.03 8.02 -18.26
C THR A 149 -7.14 8.30 -17.05
N ASN A 150 -6.21 9.25 -17.15
CA ASN A 150 -5.33 9.62 -16.04
C ASN A 150 -6.12 10.27 -14.87
N LEU A 151 -7.16 11.07 -15.15
CA LEU A 151 -8.02 11.65 -14.10
C LEU A 151 -8.81 10.56 -13.36
N GLU A 152 -9.38 9.59 -14.07
CA GLU A 152 -10.05 8.43 -13.47
C GLU A 152 -9.05 7.56 -12.69
N ALA A 153 -7.86 7.37 -13.24
CA ALA A 153 -6.78 6.60 -12.64
C ALA A 153 -6.35 7.16 -11.28
N VAL A 154 -6.18 8.49 -11.15
CA VAL A 154 -5.76 9.08 -9.86
C VAL A 154 -6.86 9.02 -8.79
N ASP A 155 -8.12 9.09 -9.19
CA ASP A 155 -9.25 8.94 -8.27
C ASP A 155 -9.35 7.52 -7.74
N GLU A 156 -9.25 6.54 -8.63
CA GLU A 156 -9.27 5.14 -8.27
C GLU A 156 -8.01 4.75 -7.49
N LEU A 157 -6.85 5.30 -7.85
CA LEU A 157 -5.61 5.10 -7.10
C LEU A 157 -5.76 5.60 -5.66
N ALA A 158 -6.26 6.82 -5.45
CA ALA A 158 -6.46 7.34 -4.10
C ALA A 158 -7.39 6.44 -3.26
N ARG A 159 -8.40 5.83 -3.89
CA ARG A 159 -9.27 4.83 -3.27
C ARG A 159 -8.49 3.56 -2.91
N GLN A 160 -7.71 3.01 -3.84
CA GLN A 160 -6.92 1.78 -3.64
C GLN A 160 -5.82 1.94 -2.58
N LEU A 161 -5.15 3.10 -2.52
CA LEU A 161 -4.17 3.42 -1.47
C LEU A 161 -4.76 3.23 -0.07
N ARG A 162 -6.03 3.62 0.13
CA ARG A 162 -6.73 3.49 1.41
C ARG A 162 -7.20 2.07 1.69
N ILE A 163 -7.77 1.39 0.70
CA ILE A 163 -8.36 0.06 0.89
C ILE A 163 -7.26 -1.00 1.10
N ARG A 164 -6.14 -0.89 0.37
CA ARG A 164 -5.00 -1.81 0.48
C ARG A 164 -3.98 -1.41 1.54
N ASP A 165 -4.17 -0.24 2.15
CA ASP A 165 -3.22 0.46 3.03
C ASP A 165 -1.79 0.51 2.46
N LEU A 166 -1.66 0.88 1.18
CA LEU A 166 -0.35 0.99 0.51
C LEU A 166 0.45 2.13 1.13
N GLY A 167 1.68 1.88 1.57
CA GLY A 167 2.53 2.90 2.15
C GLY A 167 4.00 2.67 1.82
N GLY A 168 4.80 3.73 1.96
CA GLY A 168 6.17 3.80 1.47
C GLY A 168 6.28 4.68 0.24
N LEU A 169 7.29 4.42 -0.59
CA LEU A 169 7.49 5.09 -1.87
C LEU A 169 6.57 4.46 -2.93
N ILE A 170 5.88 5.30 -3.68
CA ILE A 170 4.94 4.89 -4.71
C ILE A 170 5.27 5.66 -5.98
N VAL A 171 5.41 4.95 -7.09
CA VAL A 171 5.74 5.50 -8.41
C VAL A 171 4.62 5.15 -9.37
N ILE A 172 4.09 6.16 -10.07
CA ILE A 172 2.94 6.03 -10.96
C ILE A 172 3.39 6.36 -12.37
N ASP A 173 3.26 5.41 -13.28
CA ASP A 173 3.46 5.56 -14.72
C ASP A 173 2.13 5.96 -15.36
N LEU A 174 1.97 7.27 -15.61
CA LEU A 174 0.76 7.83 -16.23
C LEU A 174 0.88 7.75 -17.74
N ILE A 175 -0.26 7.72 -18.43
CA ILE A 175 -0.26 7.81 -19.90
C ILE A 175 0.35 9.16 -20.30
N ASP A 176 1.28 9.11 -21.25
CA ASP A 176 1.98 10.30 -21.74
C ASP A 176 0.99 11.38 -22.21
N MET A 177 1.22 12.61 -21.72
CA MET A 177 0.49 13.81 -22.12
C MET A 177 1.48 14.86 -22.62
N THR A 178 1.25 15.45 -23.79
CA THR A 178 2.13 16.51 -24.32
C THR A 178 1.89 17.86 -23.65
N SER A 179 0.63 18.16 -23.31
CA SER A 179 0.24 19.42 -22.68
C SER A 179 0.66 19.50 -21.21
N SER A 180 1.42 20.55 -20.86
CA SER A 180 1.74 20.84 -19.46
C SER A 180 0.51 21.22 -18.63
N GLN A 181 -0.57 21.70 -19.26
CA GLN A 181 -1.82 22.00 -18.55
C GLN A 181 -2.49 20.70 -18.10
N ASN A 182 -2.53 19.69 -18.98
CA ASN A 182 -3.09 18.36 -18.68
C ASN A 182 -2.34 17.69 -17.52
N LYS A 183 -1.00 17.75 -17.53
CA LYS A 183 -0.16 17.28 -16.42
C LYS A 183 -0.54 17.92 -15.08
N LYS A 184 -0.68 19.24 -15.05
CA LYS A 184 -1.07 19.99 -13.84
C LYS A 184 -2.49 19.66 -13.38
N MET A 185 -3.41 19.41 -14.31
CA MET A 185 -4.77 19.00 -13.97
C MET A 185 -4.79 17.63 -13.28
N VAL A 186 -4.00 16.67 -13.76
CA VAL A 186 -3.87 15.35 -13.13
C VAL A 186 -3.21 15.46 -11.75
N GLU A 187 -2.13 16.24 -11.61
CA GLU A 187 -1.49 16.50 -10.30
C GLU A 187 -2.46 17.14 -9.30
N ALA A 188 -3.22 18.15 -9.72
CA ALA A 188 -4.23 18.80 -8.88
C ALA A 188 -5.35 17.84 -8.48
N ARG A 189 -5.81 16.99 -9.42
CA ARG A 189 -6.84 15.99 -9.14
C ARG A 189 -6.35 14.96 -8.12
N LEU A 190 -5.11 14.47 -8.27
CA LEU A 190 -4.51 13.55 -7.31
C LEU A 190 -4.41 14.18 -5.92
N HIS A 191 -3.96 15.43 -5.82
CA HIS A 191 -3.90 16.18 -4.57
C HIS A 191 -5.28 16.27 -3.88
N ASP A 192 -6.33 16.55 -4.65
CA ASP A 192 -7.69 16.62 -4.10
C ASP A 192 -8.22 15.24 -3.69
N ALA A 193 -7.92 14.18 -4.47
CA ALA A 193 -8.38 12.82 -4.20
C ALA A 193 -7.75 12.22 -2.92
N VAL A 194 -6.51 12.59 -2.60
CA VAL A 194 -5.80 12.12 -1.40
C VAL A 194 -6.01 13.01 -0.17
N LYS A 195 -6.64 14.18 -0.31
CA LYS A 195 -6.84 15.15 0.79
C LYS A 195 -7.54 14.58 2.02
N ASN A 196 -8.45 13.63 1.81
CA ASN A 196 -9.22 12.99 2.87
C ASN A 196 -8.51 11.75 3.45
N ASP A 197 -7.34 11.37 2.93
CA ASP A 197 -6.52 10.31 3.50
C ASP A 197 -6.00 10.74 4.88
N ARG A 198 -5.97 9.79 5.81
CA ARG A 198 -5.45 9.99 7.15
C ARG A 198 -3.93 9.93 7.17
N ALA A 199 -3.34 9.11 6.30
CA ALA A 199 -1.90 9.00 6.20
C ALA A 199 -1.31 10.31 5.67
N ARG A 200 -0.14 10.70 6.19
CA ARG A 200 0.60 11.83 5.61
C ARG A 200 1.09 11.44 4.22
N ILE A 201 0.73 12.24 3.23
CA ILE A 201 1.10 12.03 1.83
C ILE A 201 1.94 13.21 1.35
N GLN A 202 3.03 12.91 0.66
CA GLN A 202 3.83 13.89 -0.07
C GLN A 202 3.74 13.56 -1.56
N LEU A 203 3.34 14.54 -2.35
CA LEU A 203 3.22 14.41 -3.80
C LEU A 203 4.37 15.14 -4.49
N GLY A 204 5.02 14.46 -5.43
CA GLY A 204 5.94 15.07 -6.39
C GLY A 204 5.18 15.63 -7.61
N HIS A 205 5.96 16.10 -8.59
CA HIS A 205 5.45 16.48 -9.91
C HIS A 205 5.69 15.35 -10.91
N ILE A 206 4.96 15.37 -12.03
CA ILE A 206 5.21 14.49 -13.17
C ILE A 206 6.61 14.80 -13.71
N SER A 207 7.48 13.80 -13.64
CA SER A 207 8.86 13.89 -14.07
C SER A 207 8.98 14.06 -15.58
N ARG A 208 10.21 14.32 -16.05
CA ARG A 208 10.52 14.32 -17.48
C ARG A 208 10.26 12.96 -18.15
N PHE A 209 10.28 11.88 -17.36
CA PHE A 209 10.06 10.51 -17.83
C PHE A 209 8.59 10.08 -17.77
N GLY A 210 7.64 10.98 -17.46
CA GLY A 210 6.22 10.64 -17.36
C GLY A 210 5.78 10.09 -15.99
N LEU A 211 6.74 9.74 -15.14
CA LEU A 211 6.49 9.18 -13.81
C LEU A 211 6.10 10.23 -12.78
N LEU A 212 5.13 9.93 -11.92
CA LEU A 212 4.79 10.69 -10.71
C LEU A 212 5.25 9.93 -9.47
N GLU A 213 6.04 10.58 -8.64
CA GLU A 213 6.53 10.02 -7.37
C GLU A 213 5.70 10.56 -6.20
N MET A 214 5.33 9.68 -5.27
CA MET A 214 4.70 10.08 -4.01
C MET A 214 5.18 9.21 -2.85
N SER A 215 5.12 9.77 -1.63
CA SER A 215 5.32 9.01 -0.40
C SER A 215 4.03 9.02 0.42
N ARG A 216 3.67 7.86 0.97
CA ARG A 216 2.53 7.72 1.89
C ARG A 216 3.00 7.07 3.19
N GLN A 217 2.68 7.69 4.32
CA GLN A 217 3.01 7.16 5.63
C GLN A 217 2.36 5.77 5.84
N ARG A 218 3.18 4.77 6.20
CA ARG A 218 2.68 3.45 6.61
C ARG A 218 2.03 3.56 7.99
N LEU A 219 0.74 3.20 8.08
CA LEU A 219 0.00 3.15 9.34
C LEU A 219 -0.11 1.73 9.88
N ARG A 220 -0.23 0.74 8.98
CA ARG A 220 -0.27 -0.69 9.30
C ARG A 220 0.51 -1.48 8.25
N SER A 221 0.66 -2.78 8.48
CA SER A 221 1.03 -3.70 7.42
C SER A 221 -0.02 -3.63 6.32
N SER A 222 0.42 -3.67 5.07
CA SER A 222 -0.51 -3.69 3.94
C SER A 222 -1.36 -4.96 3.94
N ILE A 223 -2.48 -4.93 3.22
CA ILE A 223 -3.33 -6.11 3.07
C ILE A 223 -2.56 -7.29 2.49
N SER A 224 -1.61 -6.99 1.58
CA SER A 224 -0.82 -8.01 0.91
C SER A 224 0.20 -8.66 1.85
N GLU A 225 0.92 -7.85 2.63
CA GLU A 225 1.91 -8.35 3.60
C GLU A 225 1.28 -9.21 4.70
N SER A 226 0.00 -8.96 5.03
CA SER A 226 -0.68 -9.67 6.12
C SER A 226 -1.37 -10.96 5.66
N ASN A 227 -1.70 -11.08 4.36
CA ASN A 227 -2.49 -12.19 3.82
C ASN A 227 -1.75 -13.06 2.79
N TYR A 228 -0.61 -12.62 2.26
CA TYR A 228 0.17 -13.37 1.28
C TYR A 228 1.55 -13.73 1.80
N GLU A 229 2.02 -14.91 1.38
CA GLU A 229 3.40 -15.34 1.54
C GLU A 229 4.15 -15.23 0.20
N SER A 230 5.47 -15.14 0.29
CA SER A 230 6.33 -15.10 -0.89
C SER A 230 6.20 -16.39 -1.72
N CYS A 231 6.03 -16.25 -3.03
CA CYS A 231 5.89 -17.40 -3.93
C CYS A 231 7.09 -18.36 -3.83
N VAL A 232 6.84 -19.64 -3.53
CA VAL A 232 7.89 -20.67 -3.35
C VAL A 232 8.68 -20.97 -4.63
N LEU A 233 8.07 -20.77 -5.81
CA LEU A 233 8.68 -21.08 -7.11
C LEU A 233 9.64 -19.98 -7.56
N CYS A 234 9.17 -18.73 -7.60
CA CYS A 234 9.96 -17.60 -8.09
C CYS A 234 10.65 -16.80 -6.98
N LYS A 235 10.37 -17.10 -5.70
CA LYS A 235 10.88 -16.37 -4.52
C LYS A 235 10.67 -14.86 -4.62
N GLY A 236 9.53 -14.45 -5.20
CA GLY A 236 9.14 -13.05 -5.36
C GLY A 236 9.61 -12.37 -6.66
N THR A 237 10.36 -13.05 -7.54
CA THR A 237 10.82 -12.42 -8.80
C THR A 237 9.73 -12.29 -9.86
N GLY A 238 8.63 -13.04 -9.75
CA GLY A 238 7.55 -13.09 -10.74
C GLY A 238 7.94 -13.77 -12.06
N GLN A 239 9.15 -14.33 -12.18
CA GLN A 239 9.65 -14.98 -13.38
C GLN A 239 10.43 -16.25 -13.04
N ILE A 240 10.30 -17.27 -13.87
CA ILE A 240 11.04 -18.53 -13.73
C ILE A 240 12.02 -18.65 -14.90
N ARG A 241 13.25 -19.07 -14.60
CA ARG A 241 14.29 -19.26 -15.61
C ARG A 241 13.91 -20.40 -16.56
N ASN A 242 14.04 -20.17 -17.87
CA ASN A 242 13.76 -21.20 -18.88
C ASN A 242 14.70 -22.41 -18.71
N VAL A 243 14.19 -23.61 -19.01
CA VAL A 243 14.85 -24.92 -18.90
C VAL A 243 16.24 -24.91 -19.53
N THR A 244 16.38 -24.40 -20.75
CA THR A 244 17.67 -24.34 -21.46
C THR A 244 18.72 -23.52 -20.69
N SER A 245 18.31 -22.39 -20.14
CA SER A 245 19.18 -21.50 -19.37
C SER A 245 19.50 -22.10 -18.00
N SER A 246 18.53 -22.74 -17.35
CA SER A 246 18.71 -23.45 -16.08
C SER A 246 19.68 -24.62 -16.24
N ALA A 247 19.53 -25.43 -17.28
CA ALA A 247 20.42 -26.56 -17.58
C ALA A 247 21.87 -26.11 -17.83
N LEU A 248 22.09 -25.04 -18.61
CA LEU A 248 23.43 -24.49 -18.82
C LEU A 248 24.05 -23.95 -17.53
N SER A 249 23.25 -23.34 -16.65
CA SER A 249 23.70 -22.91 -15.32
C SER A 249 24.12 -24.12 -14.49
N LEU A 250 23.33 -25.18 -14.56
CA LEU A 250 23.54 -26.39 -13.80
C LEU A 250 24.78 -27.16 -14.25
N LEU A 251 25.07 -27.23 -15.55
CA LEU A 251 26.35 -27.79 -16.03
C LEU A 251 27.55 -27.12 -15.37
N ARG A 252 27.50 -25.79 -15.19
CA ARG A 252 28.58 -25.05 -14.51
C ARG A 252 28.66 -25.39 -13.02
N ILE A 253 27.51 -25.55 -12.35
CA ILE A 253 27.47 -25.95 -10.94
C ILE A 253 28.01 -27.39 -10.79
N LEU A 254 27.61 -28.31 -11.67
CA LEU A 254 28.12 -29.69 -11.67
C LEU A 254 29.63 -29.73 -11.89
N GLU A 255 30.15 -28.92 -12.82
CA GLU A 255 31.58 -28.80 -13.05
C GLU A 255 32.32 -28.21 -11.83
N GLU A 256 31.76 -27.17 -11.20
CA GLU A 256 32.33 -26.56 -9.99
C GLU A 256 32.34 -27.54 -8.80
N GLU A 257 31.26 -28.29 -8.60
CA GLU A 257 31.19 -29.32 -7.55
C GLU A 257 32.14 -30.49 -7.82
N ALA A 258 32.33 -30.88 -9.09
CA ALA A 258 33.25 -31.95 -9.48
C ALA A 258 34.73 -31.54 -9.34
N LEU A 259 35.03 -30.24 -9.44
CA LEU A 259 36.37 -29.71 -9.23
C LEU A 259 36.82 -29.67 -7.76
N LYS A 260 35.89 -29.78 -6.80
CA LYS A 260 36.24 -29.78 -5.38
C LYS A 260 37.03 -31.02 -4.99
N GLU A 261 37.95 -30.88 -4.05
CA GLU A 261 38.78 -31.99 -3.56
C GLU A 261 37.94 -33.10 -2.91
N ASN A 262 38.39 -34.34 -3.08
CA ASN A 262 37.76 -35.56 -2.56
C ASN A 262 36.30 -35.74 -3.02
N THR A 263 36.04 -35.55 -4.31
CA THR A 263 34.72 -35.73 -4.91
C THR A 263 34.73 -36.91 -5.87
N GLU A 264 34.04 -37.98 -5.52
CA GLU A 264 34.02 -39.20 -6.33
C GLU A 264 32.73 -39.32 -7.16
N ALA A 265 31.60 -38.89 -6.60
CA ALA A 265 30.36 -38.77 -7.36
C ALA A 265 29.52 -37.55 -6.95
N ILE A 266 28.63 -37.13 -7.85
CA ILE A 266 27.65 -36.08 -7.62
C ILE A 266 26.28 -36.64 -7.96
N VAL A 267 25.33 -36.46 -7.05
CA VAL A 267 23.92 -36.79 -7.25
C VAL A 267 23.13 -35.49 -7.35
N ALA A 268 22.59 -35.20 -8.52
CA ALA A 268 21.80 -34.01 -8.79
C ALA A 268 20.33 -34.39 -9.01
N GLU A 269 19.49 -34.06 -8.04
CA GLU A 269 18.03 -34.17 -8.13
C GLU A 269 17.45 -32.89 -8.75
N LEU A 270 16.73 -33.04 -9.86
CA LEU A 270 16.31 -31.94 -10.72
C LEU A 270 14.84 -32.04 -11.14
N PRO A 271 14.19 -30.93 -11.51
CA PRO A 271 12.88 -30.96 -12.15
C PRO A 271 12.92 -31.77 -13.45
N LEU A 272 11.84 -32.48 -13.74
CA LEU A 272 11.74 -33.40 -14.88
C LEU A 272 12.21 -32.79 -16.20
N ASP A 273 11.73 -31.59 -16.55
CA ASP A 273 12.09 -30.93 -17.81
C ASP A 273 13.59 -30.63 -17.92
N THR A 274 14.22 -30.22 -16.80
CA THR A 274 15.65 -29.88 -16.76
C THR A 274 16.50 -31.14 -16.81
N ALA A 275 16.10 -32.20 -16.10
CA ALA A 275 16.77 -33.49 -16.13
C ALA A 275 16.73 -34.12 -17.53
N THR A 276 15.55 -34.12 -18.16
CA THR A 276 15.35 -34.62 -19.53
C THR A 276 16.24 -33.87 -20.51
N PHE A 277 16.29 -32.53 -20.41
CA PHE A 277 17.13 -31.72 -21.30
C PHE A 277 18.63 -31.98 -21.10
N LEU A 278 19.07 -32.21 -19.86
CA LEU A 278 20.47 -32.53 -19.58
C LEU A 278 20.88 -33.92 -20.08
N LEU A 279 20.01 -34.90 -19.90
CA LEU A 279 20.29 -36.31 -20.25
C LEU A 279 20.17 -36.60 -21.75
N ASN A 280 19.56 -35.71 -22.53
CA ASN A 280 19.40 -35.85 -23.98
C ASN A 280 20.23 -34.82 -24.74
N GLU A 281 19.81 -33.56 -24.75
CA GLU A 281 20.42 -32.48 -25.55
C GLU A 281 21.81 -32.08 -25.06
N LYS A 282 22.04 -32.16 -23.75
CA LYS A 282 23.34 -31.84 -23.13
C LYS A 282 24.10 -33.06 -22.61
N ARG A 283 23.75 -34.24 -23.12
CA ARG A 283 24.37 -35.50 -22.72
C ARG A 283 25.88 -35.50 -22.96
N HIS A 284 26.31 -34.97 -24.10
CA HIS A 284 27.73 -34.94 -24.45
C HIS A 284 28.52 -34.02 -23.51
N GLU A 285 27.97 -32.87 -23.15
CA GLU A 285 28.58 -31.95 -22.20
C GLU A 285 28.69 -32.56 -20.80
N VAL A 286 27.66 -33.27 -20.33
CA VAL A 286 27.73 -34.00 -19.04
C VAL A 286 28.85 -35.04 -19.08
N SER A 287 28.89 -35.89 -20.11
CA SER A 287 29.94 -36.91 -20.24
C SER A 287 31.35 -36.32 -20.39
N GLN A 288 31.49 -35.14 -20.99
CA GLN A 288 32.78 -34.44 -21.06
C GLN A 288 33.27 -34.00 -19.67
N ILE A 289 32.37 -33.54 -18.79
CA ILE A 289 32.71 -33.19 -17.42
C ILE A 289 33.15 -34.46 -16.66
N GLU A 290 32.38 -35.55 -16.76
CA GLU A 290 32.70 -36.84 -16.13
C GLU A 290 34.08 -37.35 -16.55
N ASN A 291 34.35 -37.42 -17.86
CA ASN A 291 35.60 -37.95 -18.39
C ASN A 291 36.83 -37.09 -18.05
N ARG A 292 36.66 -35.76 -18.01
CA ARG A 292 37.78 -34.85 -17.74
C ARG A 292 38.13 -34.79 -16.26
N LEU A 293 37.13 -34.82 -15.38
CA LEU A 293 37.33 -34.67 -13.94
C LEU A 293 37.40 -36.01 -13.20
N GLY A 294 36.98 -37.11 -13.84
CA GLY A 294 36.96 -38.44 -13.23
C GLY A 294 35.87 -38.61 -12.16
N THR A 295 34.94 -37.67 -12.04
CA THR A 295 33.82 -37.70 -11.09
C THR A 295 32.56 -38.22 -11.78
N ARG A 296 31.88 -39.19 -11.17
CA ARG A 296 30.60 -39.72 -11.70
C ARG A 296 29.46 -38.73 -11.45
N ILE A 297 28.64 -38.43 -12.46
CA ILE A 297 27.49 -37.53 -12.33
C ILE A 297 26.19 -38.33 -12.50
N VAL A 298 25.41 -38.40 -11.43
CA VAL A 298 24.09 -39.05 -11.41
C VAL A 298 23.02 -37.97 -11.43
N ILE A 299 22.24 -37.91 -12.50
CA ILE A 299 21.10 -36.99 -12.61
C ILE A 299 19.81 -37.76 -12.30
N LEU A 300 19.07 -37.30 -11.30
CA LEU A 300 17.81 -37.87 -10.83
C LEU A 300 16.65 -36.92 -11.19
N PRO A 301 15.78 -37.29 -12.13
CA PRO A 301 14.54 -36.55 -12.38
C PRO A 301 13.58 -36.72 -11.20
N SER A 302 13.06 -35.62 -10.66
CA SER A 302 12.10 -35.60 -9.55
C SER A 302 10.86 -34.82 -9.93
N ALA A 303 9.68 -35.42 -9.69
CA ALA A 303 8.39 -34.76 -9.88
C ALA A 303 8.05 -33.77 -8.76
N ASN A 304 8.74 -33.89 -7.61
CA ASN A 304 8.52 -33.03 -6.45
C ASN A 304 9.21 -31.67 -6.58
N LEU A 305 10.20 -31.56 -7.48
CA LEU A 305 10.93 -30.32 -7.74
C LEU A 305 10.36 -29.60 -8.95
N GLN A 306 10.16 -28.29 -8.81
CA GLN A 306 9.62 -27.44 -9.88
C GLN A 306 10.45 -26.17 -10.08
N GLY A 307 10.45 -25.67 -11.31
CA GLY A 307 11.08 -24.40 -11.66
C GLY A 307 12.59 -24.39 -11.37
N PRO A 308 13.09 -23.47 -10.51
CA PRO A 308 14.52 -23.36 -10.20
C PRO A 308 14.99 -24.26 -9.04
N GLN A 309 14.11 -25.08 -8.45
CA GLN A 309 14.47 -25.96 -7.33
C GLN A 309 15.40 -27.08 -7.81
N LEU A 310 16.46 -27.37 -7.06
CA LEU A 310 17.42 -28.42 -7.34
C LEU A 310 18.09 -28.85 -6.04
N ASN A 311 18.50 -30.11 -5.97
CA ASN A 311 19.30 -30.62 -4.86
C ASN A 311 20.55 -31.28 -5.44
N ILE A 312 21.72 -30.82 -5.03
CA ILE A 312 22.99 -31.40 -5.46
C ILE A 312 23.70 -31.91 -4.22
N ARG A 313 23.92 -33.22 -4.18
CA ARG A 313 24.65 -33.91 -3.13
C ARG A 313 25.96 -34.42 -3.69
N ARG A 314 27.05 -34.11 -2.99
CA ARG A 314 28.38 -34.58 -3.30
C ARG A 314 28.67 -35.83 -2.49
N LEU A 315 29.21 -36.86 -3.12
CA LEU A 315 29.61 -38.10 -2.49
C LEU A 315 31.13 -38.20 -2.52
N ARG A 316 31.71 -38.36 -1.34
CA ARG A 316 33.12 -38.69 -1.14
C ARG A 316 33.31 -40.20 -1.13
N SER A 317 34.55 -40.65 -1.17
CA SER A 317 34.87 -42.09 -1.10
C SER A 317 34.28 -42.77 0.14
N ASP A 318 34.36 -42.12 1.29
CA ASP A 318 33.76 -42.63 2.53
C ASP A 318 32.23 -42.77 2.45
N ASP A 319 31.55 -41.86 1.74
CA ASP A 319 30.09 -41.87 1.57
C ASP A 319 29.64 -42.97 0.59
N ILE A 320 30.47 -43.30 -0.40
CA ILE A 320 30.18 -44.33 -1.41
C ILE A 320 30.33 -45.72 -0.80
N ASP A 321 31.32 -45.90 0.08
CA ASP A 321 31.53 -47.14 0.82
C ASP A 321 30.36 -47.41 1.80
N GLU A 322 29.77 -46.38 2.40
CA GLU A 322 28.57 -46.49 3.25
C GLU A 322 27.28 -46.74 2.45
N MET A 323 27.10 -46.12 1.28
CA MET A 323 25.87 -46.25 0.49
C MET A 323 25.76 -47.57 -0.29
N GLY A 324 26.89 -48.23 -0.60
CA GLY A 324 26.91 -49.40 -1.48
C GLY A 324 26.39 -49.10 -2.91
N TYR A 325 26.36 -50.11 -3.77
CA TYR A 325 25.92 -49.95 -5.18
C TYR A 325 24.38 -49.86 -5.27
N GLN A 326 23.79 -48.73 -4.90
CA GLN A 326 22.35 -48.48 -5.05
C GLN A 326 22.01 -48.03 -6.47
N ALA A 327 20.93 -48.57 -7.04
CA ALA A 327 20.46 -48.15 -8.35
C ALA A 327 19.93 -46.70 -8.29
N SER A 328 20.02 -45.97 -9.39
CA SER A 328 19.62 -44.55 -9.42
C SER A 328 18.16 -44.30 -9.04
N HIS A 329 17.27 -45.28 -9.23
CA HIS A 329 15.87 -45.20 -8.84
C HIS A 329 15.62 -45.46 -7.34
N GLU A 330 16.61 -45.97 -6.61
CA GLU A 330 16.55 -46.25 -5.17
C GLU A 330 17.24 -45.17 -4.34
N LEU A 331 18.05 -44.32 -4.99
CA LEU A 331 18.65 -43.13 -4.39
C LEU A 331 17.55 -42.12 -4.04
N LYS A 332 16.98 -42.25 -2.85
CA LYS A 332 16.16 -41.19 -2.25
C LYS A 332 17.09 -40.12 -1.72
N SER A 333 16.83 -38.86 -2.08
CA SER A 333 17.39 -37.76 -1.32
C SER A 333 16.79 -37.83 0.08
N ASP A 334 17.64 -37.93 1.11
CA ASP A 334 17.25 -37.66 2.50
C ASP A 334 16.93 -36.17 2.61
N HIS A 335 15.80 -35.76 2.06
CA HIS A 335 15.13 -34.60 2.61
C HIS A 335 14.40 -35.07 3.85
N PRO A 336 14.43 -34.28 4.94
CA PRO A 336 13.36 -34.37 5.90
C PRO A 336 12.09 -34.16 5.06
N SER A 337 11.28 -35.21 4.96
CA SER A 337 9.95 -35.10 4.41
C SER A 337 9.35 -33.82 4.98
N SER A 338 8.89 -32.93 4.10
CA SER A 338 8.02 -31.82 4.49
C SER A 338 6.73 -32.30 5.19
N ASP A 339 6.54 -33.63 5.34
CA ASP A 339 5.61 -34.26 6.27
C ASP A 339 5.97 -34.06 7.74
N SER A 340 7.15 -33.52 8.05
CA SER A 340 7.32 -32.74 9.28
C SER A 340 6.74 -31.35 9.03
N LEU A 341 5.44 -31.28 8.74
CA LEU A 341 4.65 -30.25 9.40
C LEU A 341 4.91 -30.51 10.87
N GLU A 342 5.93 -29.85 11.43
CA GLU A 342 5.91 -29.56 12.85
C GLU A 342 4.47 -29.09 13.06
N GLN A 343 3.68 -29.92 13.76
CA GLN A 343 2.45 -29.46 14.34
C GLN A 343 2.92 -28.41 15.35
N TYR A 344 3.22 -27.21 14.84
CA TYR A 344 3.16 -26.00 15.62
C TYR A 344 1.82 -26.14 16.32
N PRO A 345 1.79 -26.17 17.65
CA PRO A 345 0.55 -26.17 18.37
C PRO A 345 -0.23 -24.94 17.89
N LEU A 346 -1.18 -25.17 16.97
CA LEU A 346 -2.24 -24.24 16.70
C LEU A 346 -2.90 -24.07 18.07
N GLU A 347 -2.86 -22.84 18.58
CA GLU A 347 -3.18 -22.44 19.95
C GLU A 347 -2.00 -22.39 20.95
N LYS A 348 -1.01 -21.54 20.68
CA LYS A 348 -0.65 -20.60 21.76
C LYS A 348 -1.87 -19.73 22.00
N LYS A 349 -2.68 -20.03 23.03
CA LYS A 349 -3.67 -19.09 23.56
C LYS A 349 -2.98 -17.73 23.66
N SER A 350 -3.43 -16.76 22.87
CA SER A 350 -2.96 -15.39 23.02
C SER A 350 -3.16 -15.01 24.49
N PRO A 351 -2.12 -14.48 25.16
CA PRO A 351 -2.26 -14.09 26.55
C PRO A 351 -3.42 -13.12 26.66
N GLU A 352 -4.40 -13.46 27.48
CA GLU A 352 -5.60 -12.64 27.67
C GLU A 352 -5.18 -11.33 28.36
N ALA A 353 -5.57 -10.19 27.77
CA ALA A 353 -5.21 -8.88 28.33
C ALA A 353 -5.82 -8.71 29.73
N ALA A 354 -5.01 -8.25 30.68
CA ALA A 354 -5.46 -8.00 32.05
C ALA A 354 -6.51 -6.87 32.12
N VAL A 355 -6.43 -5.90 31.21
CA VAL A 355 -7.43 -4.85 31.04
C VAL A 355 -8.29 -5.16 29.82
N LYS A 356 -9.55 -5.53 30.07
CA LYS A 356 -10.59 -5.62 29.05
C LYS A 356 -11.37 -4.31 29.03
N LEU A 357 -11.43 -3.64 27.88
CA LEU A 357 -12.24 -2.42 27.69
C LEU A 357 -13.70 -2.67 28.11
N GLU A 358 -14.16 -3.90 27.95
CA GLU A 358 -15.51 -4.37 28.27
C GLU A 358 -15.84 -4.32 29.77
N GLN A 359 -14.84 -4.23 30.65
CA GLN A 359 -15.01 -4.20 32.12
C GLN A 359 -14.86 -2.80 32.72
N LEU A 360 -14.55 -1.78 31.92
CA LEU A 360 -14.61 -0.37 32.32
C LEU A 360 -16.08 0.03 32.49
N SER A 361 -16.68 -0.36 33.62
CA SER A 361 -18.04 0.02 33.98
C SER A 361 -18.03 1.44 34.55
N SER A 362 -18.64 2.38 33.83
CA SER A 362 -19.24 3.54 34.47
C SER A 362 -20.66 3.70 33.96
N GLU A 363 -21.59 3.91 34.90
CA GLU A 363 -22.99 4.18 34.64
C GLU A 363 -23.09 5.38 33.67
N PRO A 364 -23.90 5.31 32.59
CA PRO A 364 -24.09 6.47 31.73
C PRO A 364 -24.65 7.62 32.56
N PRO A 365 -24.14 8.86 32.40
CA PRO A 365 -24.67 10.01 33.11
C PRO A 365 -26.17 10.15 32.78
N PRO A 366 -27.01 10.54 33.76
CA PRO A 366 -28.45 10.53 33.59
C PRO A 366 -28.85 11.40 32.39
N ALA A 367 -29.65 10.82 31.50
CA ALA A 367 -30.28 11.54 30.41
C ALA A 367 -31.01 12.75 30.98
N ALA A 368 -30.69 13.95 30.47
CA ALA A 368 -31.42 15.16 30.81
C ALA A 368 -32.92 14.92 30.62
N SER A 369 -33.68 15.01 31.72
CA SER A 369 -35.11 14.74 31.73
C SER A 369 -35.82 15.66 30.74
N PRO A 370 -36.78 15.16 29.94
CA PRO A 370 -37.60 16.02 29.11
C PRO A 370 -38.45 16.89 30.03
N THR A 371 -38.39 18.20 29.81
CA THR A 371 -39.26 19.19 30.45
C THR A 371 -40.72 18.86 30.14
N GLY A 372 -41.40 18.25 31.11
CA GLY A 372 -42.83 18.02 31.07
C GLY A 372 -43.63 19.34 31.21
N PRO A 373 -44.84 19.44 30.65
CA PRO A 373 -45.58 20.69 30.53
C PRO A 373 -46.23 21.10 31.85
N LYS A 374 -46.22 22.41 32.10
CA LYS A 374 -46.83 23.06 33.26
C LYS A 374 -48.36 23.02 33.14
N ALA A 375 -49.04 22.39 34.10
CA ALA A 375 -50.49 22.45 34.30
C ALA A 375 -50.84 23.27 35.57
N PRO A 376 -52.05 23.87 35.64
CA PRO A 376 -52.28 25.13 36.36
C PRO A 376 -52.68 24.96 37.83
N ALA A 377 -52.40 25.99 38.62
CA ALA A 377 -52.74 26.07 40.04
C ALA A 377 -54.21 26.47 40.25
N ALA A 378 -54.85 25.81 41.22
CA ALA A 378 -56.11 26.24 41.85
C ALA A 378 -55.88 26.60 43.33
N PRO A 379 -56.71 27.47 43.95
CA PRO A 379 -56.33 28.27 45.11
C PRO A 379 -56.98 27.84 46.44
N SER A 380 -56.35 28.20 47.57
CA SER A 380 -56.91 28.33 48.94
C SER A 380 -55.74 28.70 49.88
N THR A 381 -55.82 29.44 50.99
CA THR A 381 -56.85 30.17 51.73
C THR A 381 -56.12 31.09 52.73
N ILE A 382 -56.77 32.19 53.10
CA ILE A 382 -56.59 33.08 54.28
C ILE A 382 -56.17 32.26 55.53
N GLY A 383 -55.31 32.65 56.49
CA GLY A 383 -54.72 33.90 56.93
C GLY A 383 -54.66 33.88 58.48
N PHE A 384 -53.49 34.11 59.10
CA PHE A 384 -53.23 34.44 60.54
C PHE A 384 -51.70 34.32 60.69
N PHE A 385 -50.88 35.38 60.75
CA PHE A 385 -50.59 36.15 61.96
C PHE A 385 -49.95 37.48 61.55
N ALA A 386 -50.66 38.57 61.82
CA ALA A 386 -50.10 39.90 61.91
C ALA A 386 -49.96 40.28 63.40
N LYS A 387 -48.88 41.03 63.71
CA LYS A 387 -48.64 41.80 64.95
C LYS A 387 -48.10 41.07 66.19
N VAL A 388 -46.76 41.00 66.24
CA VAL A 388 -45.95 41.46 67.40
C VAL A 388 -44.77 42.24 66.80
N ARG A 389 -44.94 43.52 66.43
CA ARG A 389 -44.64 44.75 67.19
C ARG A 389 -43.22 44.82 67.79
N ASN A 390 -42.37 45.57 67.08
CA ASN A 390 -41.50 46.66 67.54
C ASN A 390 -41.00 46.65 68.99
N LEU A 391 -39.67 46.48 69.15
CA LEU A 391 -38.78 47.05 70.18
C LEU A 391 -37.36 46.55 69.81
N PHE A 392 -36.50 47.28 69.10
CA PHE A 392 -35.56 48.31 69.61
C PHE A 392 -34.96 49.03 68.37
N SER A 393 -35.37 50.27 68.05
CA SER A 393 -34.63 51.55 68.25
C SER A 393 -33.23 51.64 67.58
N LYS A 394 -33.13 52.32 66.42
CA LYS A 394 -32.53 53.68 66.17
C LYS A 394 -30.99 53.68 66.07
N THR A 395 -30.33 54.33 65.10
CA THR A 395 -30.31 55.77 64.71
C THR A 395 -29.60 55.90 63.33
N ALA A 396 -30.17 56.54 62.28
CA ALA A 396 -30.01 57.93 61.76
C ALA A 396 -28.57 58.27 61.24
N VAL A 397 -28.25 58.97 60.13
CA VAL A 397 -28.79 60.15 59.37
C VAL A 397 -28.12 60.15 57.94
N VAL A 398 -28.79 60.19 56.77
CA VAL A 398 -29.21 61.29 55.81
C VAL A 398 -28.11 62.34 55.43
N VAL A 399 -27.79 62.66 54.16
CA VAL A 399 -28.33 63.73 53.25
C VAL A 399 -27.33 63.84 52.06
N ASP A 400 -27.69 63.58 50.78
CA ASP A 400 -28.27 64.47 49.72
C ASP A 400 -27.15 65.14 48.86
N GLU A 401 -27.21 65.49 47.56
CA GLU A 401 -28.29 65.92 46.66
C GLU A 401 -27.94 65.73 45.15
N LYS A 402 -28.97 65.34 44.35
CA LYS A 402 -29.54 65.95 43.10
C LYS A 402 -28.67 66.45 41.91
N SER A 403 -29.14 66.52 40.65
CA SER A 403 -30.44 66.24 39.99
C SER A 403 -30.37 66.41 38.45
N ASP A 404 -31.32 65.75 37.75
CA ASP A 404 -32.12 66.20 36.58
C ASP A 404 -31.44 66.45 35.20
N LYS A 405 -32.04 66.18 34.02
CA LYS A 405 -33.28 65.51 33.56
C LYS A 405 -33.32 65.57 32.01
N THR A 406 -33.96 64.58 31.35
CA THR A 406 -34.80 64.61 30.11
C THR A 406 -34.28 65.30 28.82
N GLU A 407 -34.58 64.92 27.56
CA GLU A 407 -35.72 64.22 26.94
C GLU A 407 -35.38 63.77 25.48
N ARG A 408 -36.29 62.98 24.88
CA ARG A 408 -36.25 62.23 23.59
C ARG A 408 -36.74 63.09 22.35
N PRO A 409 -37.17 62.53 21.18
CA PRO A 409 -36.56 61.66 20.12
C PRO A 409 -36.89 62.09 18.65
N LYS A 410 -36.57 61.22 17.65
CA LYS A 410 -37.04 61.07 16.22
C LYS A 410 -36.09 61.62 15.13
N ARG A 411 -36.02 61.16 13.87
CA ARG A 411 -36.34 59.91 13.09
C ARG A 411 -35.97 60.23 11.61
N HIS A 412 -35.48 59.24 10.82
CA HIS A 412 -35.40 59.17 9.33
C HIS A 412 -34.45 60.15 8.58
N THR A 413 -33.86 59.90 7.38
CA THR A 413 -33.95 58.87 6.32
C THR A 413 -32.77 59.00 5.31
N GLN A 414 -32.40 57.87 4.68
CA GLN A 414 -32.04 57.64 3.26
C GLN A 414 -30.71 58.05 2.57
N ASN A 415 -30.11 56.98 2.00
CA ASN A 415 -29.59 56.77 0.62
C ASN A 415 -28.49 57.68 0.03
N ARG A 416 -27.40 57.04 -0.41
CA ARG A 416 -27.08 56.89 -1.84
C ARG A 416 -25.98 55.85 -2.12
N ARG A 417 -26.30 54.89 -2.99
CA ARG A 417 -25.36 54.04 -3.75
C ARG A 417 -24.92 54.78 -5.03
N ARG A 418 -23.68 54.59 -5.47
CA ARG A 418 -23.23 54.38 -6.88
C ARG A 418 -21.72 54.10 -6.88
N HIS A 419 -21.28 52.93 -7.34
CA HIS A 419 -20.67 52.66 -8.67
C HIS A 419 -19.43 53.53 -8.95
N GLY A 420 -18.27 53.04 -9.35
CA GLY A 420 -17.90 51.75 -9.93
C GLY A 420 -16.95 51.99 -11.11
N GLY A 421 -15.87 51.21 -11.19
CA GLY A 421 -15.00 51.03 -12.37
C GLY A 421 -13.99 52.17 -12.65
N GLN A 422 -12.92 51.99 -13.42
CA GLN A 422 -12.06 50.84 -13.76
C GLN A 422 -10.94 51.41 -14.65
N HIS A 423 -9.73 50.85 -14.54
CA HIS A 423 -8.69 50.79 -15.60
C HIS A 423 -7.99 52.11 -16.02
N ARG A 424 -6.73 52.15 -16.51
CA ARG A 424 -5.80 51.15 -17.06
C ARG A 424 -4.39 51.79 -17.25
N GLY A 425 -3.35 50.95 -17.16
CA GLY A 425 -2.12 51.00 -18.00
C GLY A 425 -1.00 51.95 -17.56
N GLY A 426 0.29 51.59 -17.62
CA GLY A 426 0.94 50.36 -18.07
C GLY A 426 2.47 50.57 -18.26
N SER A 427 3.18 49.44 -18.47
CA SER A 427 4.55 49.31 -19.06
C SER A 427 5.73 49.69 -18.13
N ASN A 428 6.85 48.97 -18.03
CA ASN A 428 7.54 48.07 -18.97
C ASN A 428 8.70 47.30 -18.28
N ARG A 429 8.98 46.04 -18.71
CA ARG A 429 10.29 45.34 -18.87
C ARG A 429 11.24 45.16 -17.64
N ARG A 430 12.03 44.08 -17.46
CA ARG A 430 12.35 42.82 -18.17
C ARG A 430 13.22 41.95 -17.24
N SER A 431 13.13 40.63 -17.40
CA SER A 431 14.19 39.61 -17.28
C SER A 431 14.81 39.23 -15.90
N GLN A 432 14.49 37.99 -15.51
CA GLN A 432 15.25 37.04 -14.69
C GLN A 432 16.63 36.68 -15.33
N PRO A 433 17.64 36.16 -14.59
CA PRO A 433 17.58 34.77 -14.08
C PRO A 433 18.31 34.43 -12.75
N ASN A 434 17.68 33.49 -12.03
CA ASN A 434 18.20 32.29 -11.34
C ASN A 434 19.70 32.16 -10.95
N ARG A 435 20.01 31.99 -9.65
CA ARG A 435 20.59 30.76 -9.01
C ARG A 435 21.44 31.01 -7.75
N ASN A 436 21.19 30.13 -6.78
CA ASN A 436 22.09 29.48 -5.83
C ASN A 436 22.67 30.26 -4.63
N ASN A 437 22.18 29.83 -3.47
CA ASN A 437 22.73 30.00 -2.15
C ASN A 437 23.76 28.87 -1.90
N ALA A 438 25.03 29.20 -1.64
CA ALA A 438 26.00 28.29 -1.06
C ALA A 438 27.02 29.10 -0.24
N GLN A 439 26.82 29.07 1.07
CA GLN A 439 27.69 29.66 2.08
C GLN A 439 29.09 29.04 2.02
N LYS A 440 30.11 29.90 1.93
CA LYS A 440 31.46 29.60 2.43
C LYS A 440 32.02 30.90 2.97
N ASN A 441 32.12 30.99 4.29
CA ASN A 441 32.80 32.09 4.95
C ASN A 441 33.67 31.49 6.05
N GLN A 442 34.99 31.63 5.90
CA GLN A 442 35.86 32.25 6.91
C GLN A 442 37.32 32.10 6.47
N LYS A 443 37.97 33.25 6.33
CA LYS A 443 39.42 33.41 6.37
C LYS A 443 39.70 34.69 7.14
N SER A 444 40.40 34.58 8.25
CA SER A 444 41.06 35.70 8.93
C SER A 444 42.44 35.24 9.40
N THR A 445 43.44 35.90 8.82
CA THR A 445 44.74 36.38 9.37
C THR A 445 44.82 36.48 10.90
N ASP A 446 45.95 36.47 11.62
CA ASP A 446 47.41 36.45 11.40
C ASP A 446 48.06 36.37 12.82
N SER A 447 49.35 36.03 12.89
CA SER A 447 50.34 36.31 13.95
C SER A 447 50.43 35.46 15.23
N GLY A 448 51.65 34.97 15.53
CA GLY A 448 52.13 34.65 16.90
C GLY A 448 52.89 33.32 17.11
N SER A 449 54.22 33.31 16.93
CA SER A 449 55.17 32.28 17.43
C SER A 449 55.40 32.39 18.97
N PRO A 450 56.31 31.62 19.64
CA PRO A 450 56.79 30.22 19.52
C PRO A 450 56.84 29.44 20.88
N ARG A 451 57.10 28.11 20.87
CA ARG A 451 58.09 27.36 21.71
C ARG A 451 57.66 25.93 22.12
N GLU A 452 58.67 25.04 22.03
CA GLU A 452 59.00 23.85 22.86
C GLU A 452 57.92 22.79 23.13
N GLY A 453 58.15 21.48 22.95
CA GLY A 453 59.36 20.75 22.62
C GLY A 453 59.12 19.22 22.64
N GLN A 454 60.21 18.50 22.35
CA GLN A 454 60.49 17.08 22.62
C GLN A 454 59.81 16.04 21.70
N ASN A 455 60.61 15.46 20.78
CA ASN A 455 61.20 14.10 20.84
C ASN A 455 60.17 13.00 20.51
N ARG A 456 60.43 11.98 19.68
CA ARG A 456 61.66 11.39 19.14
C ARG A 456 61.27 10.36 18.06
N GLN A 457 62.13 10.21 17.05
CA GLN A 457 62.50 8.95 16.35
C GLN A 457 61.42 8.22 15.50
N ALA A 458 61.69 7.67 14.32
CA ALA A 458 62.92 7.55 13.52
C ALA A 458 62.60 7.06 12.09
N ARG A 459 63.47 7.49 11.14
CA ARG A 459 63.96 6.80 9.90
C ARG A 459 62.90 6.37 8.87
N GLY A 460 62.86 6.94 7.66
CA GLY A 460 63.87 6.82 6.58
C GLY A 460 63.55 5.54 5.77
N ASN A 461 63.33 5.52 4.45
CA ASN A 461 64.10 6.14 3.38
C ASN A 461 63.38 6.04 2.00
N ALA A 462 63.71 6.94 1.08
CA ALA A 462 63.82 6.78 -0.39
C ALA A 462 62.58 6.49 -1.30
N GLN A 463 61.87 7.57 -1.68
CA GLN A 463 61.74 8.21 -3.03
C GLN A 463 62.21 7.49 -4.36
N PRO A 464 61.91 8.01 -5.59
CA PRO A 464 60.78 7.63 -6.48
C PRO A 464 61.16 7.41 -7.98
N ASN A 465 60.23 6.95 -8.85
CA ASN A 465 59.98 7.46 -10.24
C ASN A 465 58.99 6.53 -10.99
N ARG A 466 57.82 7.00 -11.46
CA ARG A 466 57.51 7.66 -12.76
C ARG A 466 57.93 6.86 -14.02
N ASN A 467 56.92 6.40 -14.77
CA ASN A 467 56.72 6.90 -16.14
C ASN A 467 55.29 6.68 -16.65
N ARG A 468 54.58 7.81 -16.86
CA ARG A 468 53.33 7.95 -17.63
C ARG A 468 53.68 8.15 -19.11
N ARG A 469 52.91 7.55 -20.01
CA ARG A 469 52.85 7.94 -21.44
C ARG A 469 51.49 8.57 -21.75
N PRO A 470 51.44 9.74 -22.44
CA PRO A 470 50.23 10.29 -23.03
C PRO A 470 50.22 10.11 -24.57
N ARG A 471 49.05 10.10 -25.21
CA ARG A 471 48.97 10.42 -26.66
C ARG A 471 47.68 11.13 -27.04
N ASN A 472 47.90 12.25 -27.74
CA ASN A 472 46.95 13.28 -28.17
C ASN A 472 46.06 12.87 -29.35
N SER A 473 44.91 13.57 -29.40
CA SER A 473 44.00 13.81 -30.52
C SER A 473 44.47 14.89 -31.52
N ARG A 474 44.10 14.78 -32.81
CA ARG A 474 43.83 15.88 -33.79
C ARG A 474 42.98 15.31 -34.95
N LYS A 475 41.72 15.75 -35.13
CA LYS A 475 41.16 16.73 -36.12
C LYS A 475 41.20 16.27 -37.60
N THR A 476 40.08 15.84 -38.21
CA THR A 476 39.02 16.57 -38.99
C THR A 476 39.40 17.00 -40.42
N THR A 477 38.62 16.56 -41.43
CA THR A 477 38.01 17.28 -42.60
C THR A 477 37.40 16.19 -43.52
N ASP A 478 36.08 15.95 -43.59
CA ASP A 478 34.99 16.66 -44.30
C ASP A 478 34.94 16.41 -45.83
N GLN A 479 33.89 15.71 -46.32
CA GLN A 479 33.06 16.08 -47.48
C GLN A 479 32.05 14.99 -47.92
N ARG A 480 30.75 15.38 -47.86
CA ARG A 480 29.60 15.19 -48.80
C ARG A 480 29.70 14.05 -49.85
N ASN A 481 28.63 13.29 -50.17
CA ASN A 481 27.35 13.80 -50.68
C ASN A 481 26.25 12.71 -50.79
N ARG A 482 25.01 13.19 -50.94
CA ARG A 482 23.70 12.52 -50.94
C ARG A 482 23.37 11.62 -52.16
N GLN A 483 22.41 10.71 -51.94
CA GLN A 483 21.41 10.08 -52.83
C GLN A 483 20.76 11.03 -53.87
N PRO A 484 19.78 10.63 -54.76
CA PRO A 484 19.17 9.32 -55.07
C PRO A 484 19.03 9.05 -56.60
N ALA A 485 18.50 7.88 -57.00
CA ALA A 485 17.78 7.74 -58.28
C ALA A 485 16.62 6.74 -58.17
N SER A 486 15.42 7.24 -58.50
CA SER A 486 14.15 6.54 -58.70
C SER A 486 13.82 6.50 -60.19
N GLN A 487 13.18 5.44 -60.67
CA GLN A 487 12.21 5.35 -61.80
C GLN A 487 11.90 3.84 -61.94
N ASN A 488 10.72 3.27 -61.71
CA ASN A 488 9.31 3.61 -61.92
C ASN A 488 8.84 3.50 -63.39
N THR A 489 8.18 2.37 -63.73
CA THR A 489 7.00 2.22 -64.62
C THR A 489 6.57 0.73 -64.66
N SER A 490 5.44 0.29 -64.06
CA SER A 490 4.06 0.17 -64.62
C SER A 490 4.01 -0.50 -66.03
N SER A 491 3.23 -1.55 -66.32
CA SER A 491 1.79 -1.74 -66.08
C SER A 491 1.28 -3.13 -66.58
N ARG A 492 0.24 -3.67 -65.89
CA ARG A 492 -1.04 -4.32 -66.36
C ARG A 492 -1.00 -5.36 -67.52
N THR A 493 -1.79 -6.46 -67.58
CA THR A 493 -3.18 -6.72 -67.13
C THR A 493 -3.56 -8.23 -67.34
N ALA A 494 -4.41 -8.76 -66.43
CA ALA A 494 -5.60 -9.65 -66.61
C ALA A 494 -5.48 -11.01 -67.37
N THR A 495 -6.23 -12.11 -67.12
CA THR A 495 -7.56 -12.34 -66.50
C THR A 495 -7.79 -13.86 -66.29
N SER A 496 -8.68 -14.23 -65.32
CA SER A 496 -9.68 -15.34 -65.37
C SER A 496 -9.17 -16.80 -65.26
N GLN A 497 -9.70 -17.77 -64.49
CA GLN A 497 -11.11 -18.16 -64.16
C GLN A 497 -11.08 -19.25 -63.03
N LYS A 498 -11.71 -19.08 -61.85
CA LYS A 498 -12.94 -19.77 -61.31
C LYS A 498 -13.29 -21.17 -61.88
N SER A 499 -13.52 -22.22 -61.08
CA SER A 499 -14.79 -22.59 -60.38
C SER A 499 -14.59 -23.96 -59.66
N SER A 500 -14.97 -24.23 -58.39
CA SER A 500 -16.29 -24.62 -57.81
C SER A 500 -16.93 -25.88 -58.49
N THR A 501 -17.55 -26.90 -57.86
CA THR A 501 -18.28 -27.05 -56.58
C THR A 501 -18.71 -28.53 -56.38
N ALA A 502 -18.86 -28.95 -55.11
CA ALA A 502 -19.87 -29.81 -54.44
C ALA A 502 -20.68 -30.93 -55.14
N THR A 503 -21.05 -31.98 -54.35
CA THR A 503 -22.42 -32.51 -53.99
C THR A 503 -22.28 -34.02 -53.62
N ASP A 504 -22.40 -34.48 -52.36
CA ASP A 504 -23.59 -34.87 -51.56
C ASP A 504 -24.43 -36.05 -52.11
N GLN A 505 -24.49 -37.20 -51.38
CA GLN A 505 -25.68 -38.08 -51.24
C GLN A 505 -25.52 -39.29 -50.27
N LYS A 506 -26.27 -39.22 -49.16
CA LYS A 506 -27.08 -40.24 -48.43
C LYS A 506 -26.84 -41.77 -48.59
N ARG A 507 -26.81 -42.46 -47.43
CA ARG A 507 -27.70 -43.62 -47.13
C ARG A 507 -27.86 -43.89 -45.60
N ARG A 508 -29.12 -43.93 -45.12
CA ARG A 508 -29.65 -44.69 -43.95
C ARG A 508 -29.57 -46.21 -44.30
N THR A 509 -29.54 -47.21 -43.42
CA THR A 509 -30.42 -47.65 -42.29
C THR A 509 -29.78 -48.95 -41.74
N GLU A 510 -29.67 -49.23 -40.42
CA GLU A 510 -30.51 -50.12 -39.56
C GLU A 510 -29.74 -50.30 -38.22
N GLN A 511 -30.31 -50.08 -37.02
CA GLN A 511 -31.03 -51.03 -36.13
C GLN A 511 -30.20 -52.28 -35.75
N ALA A 512 -30.13 -52.80 -34.50
CA ALA A 512 -30.79 -52.53 -33.22
C ALA A 512 -30.16 -53.42 -32.11
N SER A 513 -30.54 -53.14 -30.84
CA SER A 513 -30.52 -53.99 -29.61
C SER A 513 -29.15 -54.23 -28.94
N GLN A 514 -28.97 -54.10 -27.61
CA GLN A 514 -29.80 -54.44 -26.43
C GLN A 514 -29.53 -53.41 -25.29
N THR A 515 -30.46 -52.77 -24.54
CA THR A 515 -31.31 -53.24 -23.39
C THR A 515 -30.62 -54.24 -22.45
N GLY A 516 -30.53 -54.16 -21.12
CA GLY A 516 -31.02 -53.28 -20.05
C GLY A 516 -29.93 -53.18 -18.95
N THR A 517 -30.10 -52.58 -17.77
CA THR A 517 -31.17 -52.76 -16.76
C THR A 517 -31.08 -51.68 -15.67
N GLU A 518 -32.24 -51.31 -15.12
CA GLU A 518 -32.53 -50.81 -13.75
C GLU A 518 -31.95 -49.44 -13.33
N GLY A 519 -32.72 -48.45 -12.88
CA GLY A 519 -34.16 -48.32 -12.60
C GLY A 519 -34.51 -46.85 -12.34
#